data_AF-A0ABD2W2Q4-F1
#
_entry.id   AF-A0ABD2W2Q4-F1
#
_cell.length_a   1.000
_cell.length_b   1.000
_cell.length_c   1.000
_cell.angle_alpha   90.00
_cell.angle_beta   90.00
_cell.angle_gamma   90.00
#
_symmetry.space_group_name_H-M   'P 1'
#
loop_
_entity.id
_entity.type
_entity.pdbx_description
1 polymer ?
#
loop_
_entity_poly.entity_id
_entity_poly.type
_entity_poly.pdbx_seq_one_letter_code
_entity_poly.pdbx_strand_id
1 'polypeptide(L)' 'GEYVSVSTSSVKTDAGQTVVPFIDIVPVEPKKCTPLSGFGLFLKRNEGNAGYLTLKLISYDFEPNMGKSNESLI' A
#
# COMPACT_ATOMS: atom_id res chain seq x y z
N GLY A 1 -10.96 4.07 -13.64
CA GLY A 1 -9.59 4.15 -13.12
C GLY A 1 -9.57 5.21 -12.05
N GLU A 2 -8.97 4.93 -10.91
CA GLU A 2 -8.69 5.94 -9.89
C GLU A 2 -7.31 6.56 -10.17
N TYR A 3 -7.22 7.89 -10.07
CA TYR A 3 -6.00 8.63 -10.32
C TYR A 3 -5.57 9.32 -9.03
N VAL A 4 -4.27 9.30 -8.74
CA VAL A 4 -3.69 10.11 -7.66
C VAL A 4 -3.29 11.45 -8.28
N SER A 5 -3.99 12.52 -7.88
CA SER A 5 -3.64 13.88 -8.27
C SER A 5 -2.61 14.46 -7.29
N VAL A 6 -1.43 14.83 -7.81
CA VAL A 6 -0.41 15.55 -7.06
C VAL A 6 -0.64 17.04 -7.27
N SER A 7 -0.72 17.81 -6.19
CA SER A 7 -0.94 19.25 -6.22
C SER A 7 0.11 19.97 -5.38
N THR A 8 0.14 21.30 -5.45
CA THR A 8 1.04 22.15 -4.66
C THR A 8 0.86 21.90 -3.17
N SER A 9 1.93 22.08 -2.41
CA SER A 9 1.85 22.03 -0.95
C SER A 9 0.93 23.13 -0.40
N SER A 10 0.57 23.03 0.88
CA SER A 10 -0.37 23.99 1.50
C SER A 10 0.20 25.40 1.45
N VAL A 11 -0.54 26.34 0.88
CA VAL A 11 -0.14 27.76 0.79
C VAL A 11 0.12 28.38 2.17
N LYS A 12 -0.64 27.96 3.18
CA LYS A 12 -0.52 28.49 4.55
C LYS A 12 0.69 27.97 5.31
N THR A 13 1.15 26.75 5.01
CA THR A 13 2.18 26.08 5.81
C THR A 13 3.47 25.85 5.04
N ASP A 14 3.44 25.95 3.70
CA ASP A 14 4.55 25.61 2.81
C ASP A 14 4.52 26.41 1.49
N ALA A 15 3.99 27.64 1.53
CA ALA A 15 4.03 28.63 0.45
C ALA A 15 3.52 28.19 -0.95
N GLY A 16 2.82 27.07 -1.06
CA GLY A 16 2.28 26.60 -2.34
C GLY A 16 3.37 26.06 -3.28
N GLN A 17 4.48 25.54 -2.73
CA GLN A 17 5.55 25.00 -3.56
C GLN A 17 5.06 23.84 -4.44
N THR A 18 5.58 23.77 -5.66
CA THR A 18 5.32 22.65 -6.57
C THR A 18 5.97 21.38 -6.01
N VAL A 19 5.15 20.38 -5.68
CA VAL A 19 5.64 19.08 -5.21
C VAL A 19 6.15 18.30 -6.43
N VAL A 20 7.47 18.12 -6.53
CA VAL A 20 8.07 17.12 -7.42
C VAL A 20 8.06 15.80 -6.67
N PRO A 21 7.28 14.79 -7.11
CA PRO A 21 7.26 13.50 -6.42
C PRO A 21 8.62 12.81 -6.60
N PHE A 22 9.31 12.56 -5.49
CA PHE A 22 10.48 11.70 -5.49
C PHE A 22 10.03 10.24 -5.55
N ILE A 23 10.46 9.51 -6.59
CA ILE A 23 10.16 8.10 -6.77
C ILE A 23 11.43 7.31 -6.45
N ASP A 24 11.52 6.83 -5.22
CA ASP A 24 12.53 5.84 -4.84
C ASP A 24 11.93 4.45 -5.00
N ILE A 25 12.49 3.64 -5.90
CA ILE A 25 12.00 2.29 -6.16
C ILE A 25 12.84 1.31 -5.36
N VAL A 26 12.27 0.87 -4.24
CA VAL A 26 12.77 -0.28 -3.48
C VAL A 26 11.94 -1.51 -3.87
N PRO A 27 12.56 -2.69 -4.05
CA PRO A 27 11.81 -3.92 -4.28
C PRO A 27 10.79 -4.14 -3.15
N VAL A 28 9.52 -4.27 -3.53
CA VAL A 28 8.45 -4.70 -2.62
C VAL A 28 8.15 -6.14 -2.97
N GLU A 29 8.63 -7.06 -2.14
CA GLU A 29 8.49 -8.50 -2.35
C GLU A 29 7.91 -9.18 -1.10
N PRO A 30 7.11 -10.24 -1.26
CA PRO A 30 6.63 -10.99 -0.13
C PRO A 30 7.77 -11.78 0.52
N LYS A 31 7.82 -11.81 1.86
CA LYS A 31 8.85 -12.54 2.63
C LYS A 31 8.93 -14.04 2.32
N LYS A 32 7.83 -14.61 1.82
CA LYS A 32 7.71 -16.00 1.36
C LYS A 32 7.11 -15.96 -0.04
N CYS A 33 7.54 -16.87 -0.91
CA CYS A 33 6.94 -17.02 -2.24
C CYS A 33 5.46 -17.41 -2.09
N THR A 34 4.59 -16.40 -2.20
CA THR A 34 3.15 -16.52 -1.97
C THR A 34 2.42 -15.88 -3.16
N PRO A 35 1.39 -16.54 -3.73
CA PRO A 35 0.56 -15.94 -4.76
C PRO A 35 -0.05 -14.62 -4.26
N LEU A 36 -0.10 -13.62 -5.13
CA LEU A 36 -0.74 -12.35 -4.83
C LEU A 36 -2.22 -12.43 -5.23
N SER A 37 -3.10 -12.02 -4.32
CA SER A 37 -4.51 -11.79 -4.61
C SER A 37 -4.75 -10.41 -5.22
N GLY A 38 -3.79 -9.50 -5.08
CA GLY A 38 -3.84 -8.18 -5.70
C GLY A 38 -2.65 -7.28 -5.37
N PHE A 39 -2.65 -6.10 -5.98
CA PHE A 39 -1.72 -5.02 -5.70
C PHE A 39 -2.45 -3.68 -5.78
N GLY A 40 -1.91 -2.65 -5.14
CA GLY A 40 -2.47 -1.31 -5.20
C GLY A 40 -1.49 -0.24 -4.73
N LEU A 41 -1.88 1.02 -4.90
CA LEU A 41 -1.14 2.17 -4.39
C LEU A 41 -1.79 2.65 -3.09
N PHE A 42 -0.97 3.01 -2.10
CA PHE A 42 -1.43 3.53 -0.82
C PHE A 42 -0.73 4.87 -0.55
N LEU A 43 -1.53 5.92 -0.30
CA LEU A 43 -1.02 7.22 0.12
C LEU A 43 -1.05 7.29 1.65
N LYS A 44 0.13 7.29 2.28
CA LYS A 44 0.26 7.50 3.73
C LYS A 44 0.61 8.95 4.01
N ARG A 45 -0.27 9.67 4.72
CA ARG A 45 -0.06 11.06 5.14
C ARG A 45 -0.60 11.31 6.54
N ASN A 46 0.01 12.26 7.25
CA ASN A 46 -0.52 12.87 8.47
C ASN A 46 -1.01 14.28 8.13
N GLU A 47 -1.90 14.85 8.96
CA GLU A 47 -2.31 16.25 8.79
C GLU A 47 -1.09 17.18 8.74
N GLY A 48 -1.09 18.10 7.78
CA GLY A 48 -0.01 19.07 7.57
C GLY A 48 1.21 18.57 6.78
N ASN A 49 1.28 17.29 6.41
CA ASN A 49 2.42 16.72 5.67
C ASN A 49 2.00 16.16 4.29
N ALA A 50 2.91 16.24 3.31
CA ALA A 50 2.69 15.71 1.97
C ALA A 50 2.52 14.17 1.93
N GLY A 51 3.14 13.47 2.89
CA GLY A 51 3.10 12.00 2.96
C GLY A 51 3.95 11.33 1.89
N TYR A 52 3.72 10.03 1.67
CA TYR A 52 4.38 9.24 0.64
C TYR A 52 3.43 8.25 -0.02
N LEU A 53 3.63 8.03 -1.32
CA LEU A 53 2.93 7.02 -2.10
C LEU A 53 3.74 5.71 -2.04
N THR A 54 3.08 4.60 -1.72
CA THR A 54 3.74 3.30 -1.61
C THR A 54 2.96 2.20 -2.32
N LEU A 55 3.66 1.15 -2.76
CA LEU A 55 3.05 -0.05 -3.32
C LEU A 55 2.61 -0.98 -2.19
N LYS A 56 1.36 -1.42 -2.23
CA LYS A 56 0.79 -2.40 -1.32
C LYS A 56 0.53 -3.70 -2.10
N LEU A 57 1.19 -4.78 -1.68
CA LEU A 57 0.90 -6.13 -2.16
C LEU A 57 -0.10 -6.82 -1.21
N ILE A 58 -1.04 -7.57 -1.77
CA ILE A 58 -2.01 -8.35 -1.02
C ILE A 58 -1.73 -9.82 -1.31
N SER A 59 -1.29 -10.56 -0.29
CA SER A 59 -1.09 -12.00 -0.38
C SER A 59 -2.43 -12.72 -0.49
N TYR A 60 -2.43 -13.84 -1.21
CA TYR A 60 -3.57 -14.75 -1.21
C TYR A 60 -3.68 -15.45 0.15
N ASP A 61 -4.89 -15.45 0.71
CA ASP A 61 -5.21 -16.14 1.95
C ASP A 61 -5.62 -17.59 1.65
N PHE A 62 -4.89 -18.54 2.23
CA PHE A 62 -5.12 -19.98 2.05
C PHE A 62 -6.04 -20.58 3.12
N GLU A 63 -6.30 -19.89 4.23
CA GLU A 63 -7.12 -20.39 5.33
C GLU A 63 -8.53 -20.85 4.90
N PRO A 64 -9.25 -20.16 3.99
CA PRO A 64 -10.59 -20.60 3.56
C PRO A 64 -10.60 -21.94 2.81
N ASN A 65 -9.45 -22.33 2.25
CA ASN A 65 -9.29 -23.54 1.43
C ASN A 65 -8.55 -24.67 2.17
N MET A 66 -8.04 -24.41 3.38
CA MET A 66 -7.60 -25.47 4.27
C MET A 66 -8.87 -26.11 4.85
N GLY A 67 -9.31 -27.20 4.21
CA GLY A 67 -10.41 -28.01 4.71
C GLY A 67 -10.21 -28.27 6.20
N LYS A 68 -11.21 -27.92 7.01
CA LYS A 68 -11.19 -28.17 8.45
C LYS A 68 -10.83 -29.64 8.67
N SER A 69 -9.60 -29.91 9.11
CA SER A 69 -9.24 -31.24 9.55
C SER A 69 -10.07 -31.52 10.79
N ASN A 70 -10.83 -32.61 10.74
CA ASN A 70 -11.71 -33.06 11.81
C ASN A 70 -10.87 -33.45 13.04
N GLU A 71 -10.44 -32.50 13.85
CA GLU A 71 -9.86 -32.73 15.18
C GLU A 71 -10.93 -32.50 16.24
N SER A 72 -11.82 -33.50 16.39
CA SER A 72 -12.63 -33.73 17.58
C SER A 72 -13.06 -35.20 17.61
N LEU A 73 -12.08 -36.10 17.48
CA LEU A 73 -12.24 -37.53 17.76
C LEU A 73 -10.94 -38.10 18.34
N ILE A 74 -10.54 -37.63 19.52
CA ILE A 74 -9.93 -38.45 20.58
C ILE A 74 -10.15 -37.77 21.93
#